data_AF-A0A2N4YNR9-F1
#
_entry.id   AF-A0A2N4YNR9-F1
#
_cell.length_a   1.000
_cell.length_b   1.000
_cell.length_c   1.000
_cell.angle_alpha   90.00
_cell.angle_beta   90.00
_cell.angle_gamma   90.00
#
_symmetry.space_group_name_H-M   'P 1'
#
loop_
_entity.id
_entity.type
_entity.pdbx_description
1 polymer ?
#
loop_
_entity_poly.entity_id
_entity_poly.type
_entity_poly.pdbx_seq_one_letter_code
_entity_poly.pdbx_strand_id
1 'polypeptide(L)'
;IPDTSSLAIRTSGLLGEQYLALNVGFEDPDLGTTILKDGGTIQDTKSAMVLEDLIGQFLYNSKGGDNQNSGNDKAEAEGHTDATPAAGTTH
;
A
#
# COMPACT_ATOMS: atom_id res chain seq x y z
N ILE A 1 -17.22 -14.76 8.50
CA ILE A 1 -16.81 -13.52 7.78
C ILE A 1 -15.98 -13.97 6.59
N PRO A 2 -16.35 -13.60 5.35
CA PRO A 2 -15.54 -13.92 4.18
C PRO A 2 -14.12 -13.37 4.33
N ASP A 3 -13.10 -14.14 3.95
CA ASP A 3 -11.69 -13.76 3.97
C ASP A 3 -11.37 -12.56 3.05
N THR A 4 -12.27 -12.27 2.11
CA THR A 4 -12.28 -11.08 1.25
C THR A 4 -12.81 -9.80 1.92
N SER A 5 -13.22 -9.87 3.21
CA SER A 5 -13.67 -8.70 3.96
C SER A 5 -12.52 -7.77 4.31
N SER A 6 -12.81 -6.48 4.50
CA SER A 6 -11.80 -5.47 4.87
C SER A 6 -12.11 -4.78 6.19
N LEU A 7 -11.07 -4.41 6.93
CA LEU A 7 -11.18 -3.75 8.23
C LEU A 7 -10.51 -2.37 8.19
N ALA A 8 -11.18 -1.33 8.67
CA ALA A 8 -10.65 0.02 8.71
C ALA A 8 -10.77 0.65 10.09
N ILE A 9 -9.80 1.44 10.51
CA ILE A 9 -9.96 2.31 11.68
C ILE A 9 -10.62 3.61 11.21
N ARG A 10 -11.75 3.97 11.83
CA ARG A 10 -12.50 5.20 11.53
C ARG A 10 -12.70 6.03 12.78
N THR A 11 -12.84 7.34 12.60
CA THR A 11 -13.19 8.29 13.65
C THR A 11 -14.65 8.71 13.50
N SER A 12 -15.37 8.81 14.61
CA SER A 12 -16.74 9.33 14.64
C SER A 12 -16.72 10.85 14.37
N GLY A 13 -16.94 11.23 13.11
CA GLY A 13 -16.79 12.62 12.68
C GLY A 13 -15.34 13.10 12.81
N LEU A 14 -15.14 14.41 13.03
CA LEU A 14 -13.81 15.01 13.11
C LEU A 14 -13.13 14.82 14.48
N LEU A 15 -13.91 14.80 15.56
CA LEU A 15 -13.41 14.91 16.94
C LEU A 15 -13.90 13.79 17.88
N GLY A 16 -14.61 12.80 17.35
CA GLY A 16 -15.15 11.70 18.14
C GLY A 16 -14.13 10.60 18.42
N GLU A 17 -14.63 9.49 18.95
CA GLU A 17 -13.83 8.30 19.22
C GLU A 17 -13.45 7.52 17.95
N GLN A 18 -12.44 6.66 18.09
CA GLN A 18 -12.03 5.74 17.03
C GLN A 18 -12.71 4.39 17.20
N TYR A 19 -13.12 3.79 16.09
CA TYR A 19 -13.75 2.49 16.03
C TYR A 19 -13.26 1.68 14.83
N LEU A 20 -13.45 0.36 14.92
CA LEU A 20 -13.19 -0.55 13.81
C LEU A 20 -14.44 -0.67 12.92
N ALA A 21 -14.26 -0.41 11.64
CA ALA A 21 -15.28 -0.57 10.61
C ALA A 21 -14.95 -1.79 9.75
N LEU A 22 -15.80 -2.82 9.82
CA LEU A 22 -15.71 -4.00 8.97
C LEU A 22 -16.60 -3.80 7.74
N ASN A 23 -16.01 -3.91 6.55
CA ASN A 23 -16.77 -4.03 5.30
C ASN A 23 -16.75 -5.50 4.89
N VAL A 24 -17.94 -6.10 4.83
CA VAL A 24 -18.09 -7.51 4.48
C VAL A 24 -17.78 -7.70 2.99
N GLY A 25 -16.87 -8.63 2.70
CA GLY A 25 -16.53 -9.02 1.34
C GLY A 25 -17.58 -9.93 0.71
N PHE A 26 -17.27 -10.51 -0.44
CA PHE A 26 -18.12 -11.48 -1.10
C PHE A 26 -17.71 -12.91 -0.73
N GLU A 27 -18.67 -13.82 -0.78
CA GLU A 27 -18.48 -15.25 -0.59
C GLU A 27 -18.87 -15.96 -1.89
N ASP A 28 -17.89 -16.60 -2.51
CA ASP A 28 -18.03 -17.46 -3.67
C ASP A 28 -17.04 -18.64 -3.55
N PRO A 29 -17.53 -19.85 -3.25
CA PRO A 29 -16.70 -21.05 -3.17
C PRO A 29 -16.04 -21.43 -4.49
N ASP A 30 -16.68 -21.15 -5.64
CA ASP A 30 -16.17 -21.48 -6.97
C ASP A 30 -14.98 -20.58 -7.35
N LEU A 31 -14.93 -19.38 -6.76
CA LEU A 31 -13.80 -18.45 -6.86
C LEU A 31 -12.76 -18.64 -5.74
N GLY A 32 -12.91 -19.67 -4.91
CA GLY A 32 -11.93 -20.05 -3.88
C GLY A 32 -11.91 -19.15 -2.64
N THR A 33 -12.98 -18.38 -2.39
CA THR A 33 -13.11 -17.61 -1.14
C THR A 33 -13.45 -18.53 0.02
N THR A 34 -13.04 -18.15 1.23
CA THR A 34 -13.30 -18.95 2.43
C THR A 34 -13.88 -18.12 3.56
N ILE A 35 -14.53 -18.80 4.49
CA ILE A 35 -14.99 -18.18 5.73
C ILE A 35 -13.88 -18.23 6.78
N LEU A 36 -13.56 -17.07 7.35
CA LEU A 36 -12.65 -16.95 8.48
C LEU A 36 -13.11 -17.83 9.65
N LYS A 37 -12.15 -18.60 10.15
CA LYS A 37 -12.30 -19.44 11.34
C LYS A 37 -11.92 -18.64 12.59
N ASP A 38 -12.19 -19.21 13.75
CA ASP A 38 -11.73 -18.65 15.02
C ASP A 38 -10.20 -18.48 15.03
N GLY A 39 -9.74 -17.35 15.57
CA GLY A 39 -8.33 -16.93 15.50
C GLY A 39 -7.83 -16.55 14.10
N GLY A 40 -8.70 -16.48 13.10
CA GLY A 40 -8.36 -16.06 11.74
C GLY A 40 -8.00 -14.57 11.63
N THR A 41 -7.17 -14.23 10.66
CA THR A 41 -6.67 -12.87 10.44
C THR A 41 -7.31 -12.24 9.19
N ILE A 42 -7.76 -10.99 9.31
CA ILE A 42 -8.17 -10.18 8.16
C ILE A 42 -6.92 -9.57 7.53
N GLN A 43 -6.72 -9.80 6.22
CA GLN A 43 -5.53 -9.34 5.51
C GLN A 43 -5.71 -7.92 4.94
N ASP A 44 -6.90 -7.60 4.41
CA ASP A 44 -7.20 -6.25 3.92
C ASP A 44 -7.54 -5.33 5.11
N THR A 45 -6.54 -4.59 5.59
CA THR A 45 -6.70 -3.60 6.64
C THR A 45 -6.32 -2.21 6.15
N LYS A 46 -7.03 -1.20 6.64
CA LYS A 46 -6.84 0.21 6.29
C LYS A 46 -6.61 1.02 7.54
N SER A 47 -5.48 1.71 7.58
CA SER A 47 -5.10 2.59 8.68
C SER A 47 -6.06 3.79 8.82
N ALA A 48 -6.09 4.37 10.02
CA ALA A 48 -6.71 5.67 10.21
C ALA A 48 -6.00 6.73 9.37
N MET A 49 -6.75 7.68 8.82
CA MET A 49 -6.17 8.83 8.14
C MET A 49 -5.62 9.83 9.16
N VAL A 50 -4.44 10.38 8.88
CA VAL A 50 -3.78 11.43 9.67
C VAL A 50 -4.15 12.78 9.07
N LEU A 51 -4.71 13.69 9.87
CA LEU A 51 -5.25 14.96 9.38
C LEU A 51 -4.16 15.85 8.77
N GLU A 52 -2.97 15.83 9.36
CA GLU A 52 -1.79 16.56 8.93
C GLU A 52 -1.38 16.16 7.51
N ASP A 53 -1.38 14.84 7.22
CA ASP A 53 -1.03 14.30 5.91
C ASP A 53 -2.08 14.72 4.85
N LEU A 54 -3.37 14.71 5.22
CA LEU A 54 -4.44 15.15 4.33
C LEU A 54 -4.35 16.66 4.00
N ILE A 55 -4.06 17.49 4.99
CA ILE A 55 -3.86 18.93 4.79
C ILE A 55 -2.61 19.19 3.95
N GLY A 56 -1.52 18.46 4.22
CA GLY A 56 -0.29 18.54 3.43
C GLY A 56 -0.51 18.19 1.96
N GLN A 57 -1.18 17.06 1.69
CA GLN A 57 -1.54 16.62 0.34
C GLN A 57 -2.46 17.63 -0.35
N PHE A 58 -3.45 18.17 0.36
CA PHE A 58 -4.37 19.18 -0.18
C PHE A 58 -3.60 20.45 -0.60
N LEU A 59 -2.78 21.01 0.29
CA LEU A 59 -2.02 22.23 0.01
C LEU A 59 -1.00 22.04 -1.12
N TYR A 60 -0.40 20.86 -1.25
CA TYR A 60 0.51 20.53 -2.35
C TYR A 60 -0.25 20.40 -3.69
N ASN A 61 -1.36 19.65 -3.70
CA ASN A 61 -2.17 19.44 -4.90
C ASN A 61 -2.84 20.75 -5.39
N SER A 62 -3.20 21.66 -4.49
CA SER A 62 -3.76 22.97 -4.84
C SER A 62 -2.74 23.95 -5.42
N LYS A 63 -1.43 23.68 -5.33
CA LYS A 63 -0.36 24.57 -5.83
C LYS A 63 0.25 24.12 -7.16
N GLY A 64 -0.15 22.97 -7.71
CA GLY A 64 0.45 22.35 -8.90
C GLY A 64 -0.30 22.58 -10.23
N GLY A 65 -1.15 23.61 -10.33
CA GLY A 65 -2.01 23.85 -11.50
C GLY A 65 -1.35 24.39 -12.76
N ASP A 66 -0.06 24.74 -12.74
CA ASP A 66 0.69 25.19 -13.91
C ASP A 66 2.12 24.63 -13.88
N ASN A 67 2.36 23.55 -14.62
CA ASN A 67 3.62 23.31 -15.36
C ASN A 67 3.55 21.99 -16.13
N GLN A 68 3.16 22.09 -17.41
CA GLN A 68 3.68 21.19 -18.43
C GLN A 68 5.20 21.38 -18.50
N ASN A 69 5.96 20.36 -18.13
CA ASN A 69 7.28 20.17 -18.71
C ASN A 69 7.52 18.69 -18.97
N SER A 70 7.42 18.31 -20.25
CA SER A 70 8.08 17.11 -20.78
C SER A 70 9.58 17.23 -20.55
N GLY A 71 10.07 16.63 -19.47
CA GLY A 71 11.49 16.39 -19.21
C GLY A 71 11.79 14.92 -19.41
N ASN A 72 12.01 14.54 -20.66
CA ASN A 72 12.37 13.19 -21.07
C ASN A 72 13.85 12.93 -20.78
N ASP A 73 14.21 12.64 -19.54
CA ASP A 73 15.58 12.27 -19.15
C ASP A 73 15.66 10.79 -18.79
N LYS A 74 15.47 9.93 -19.79
CA LYS A 74 15.98 8.56 -19.78
C LYS A 74 17.39 8.61 -20.38
N ALA A 75 18.38 8.88 -19.53
CA ALA A 75 19.78 8.67 -19.86
C ALA A 75 20.08 7.17 -19.75
N GLU A 76 20.09 6.49 -20.89
CA GLU A 76 20.93 5.31 -21.12
C GLU A 76 22.40 5.70 -20.96
N ALA A 77 23.18 4.91 -20.21
CA ALA A 77 24.38 4.21 -20.68
C ALA A 77 25.31 3.78 -19.52
N GLU A 78 26.10 2.74 -19.80
CA GLU A 78 27.27 2.25 -19.06
C GLU A 78 26.93 1.43 -17.78
N GLY A 79 26.98 0.09 -17.75
CA GLY A 79 27.95 -0.79 -18.40
C GLY A 79 29.15 -1.03 -17.48
N HIS A 80 28.98 -1.75 -16.36
CA HIS A 80 30.10 -2.28 -15.60
C HIS A 80 29.84 -3.74 -15.18
N THR A 81 30.16 -4.65 -16.09
CA THR A 81 30.56 -6.02 -15.77
C THR A 81 31.88 -5.94 -15.01
N ASP A 82 31.85 -6.05 -13.68
CA ASP A 82 33.06 -6.36 -12.94
C ASP A 82 33.17 -7.89 -12.82
N ALA A 83 33.81 -8.46 -13.84
CA ALA A 83 34.37 -9.79 -13.78
C ALA A 83 35.88 -9.62 -13.59
N THR A 84 36.42 -9.94 -12.41
CA THR A 84 37.80 -10.44 -12.24
C THR A 84 37.98 -11.07 -10.84
N PRO A 85 39.05 -11.87 -10.58
CA PRO A 85 38.88 -13.26 -10.14
C PRO A 85 39.68 -13.60 -8.87
N ALA A 86 39.63 -14.89 -8.52
CA ALA A 86 40.71 -15.70 -7.92
C ALA A 86 40.69 -16.00 -6.41
N ALA A 87 41.28 -17.18 -6.16
CA ALA A 87 41.64 -17.88 -4.93
C ALA A 87 40.48 -18.66 -4.27
N GLY A 88 40.42 -19.98 -4.25
CA GLY A 88 41.46 -21.01 -4.29
C GLY A 88 41.36 -21.84 -3.01
N THR A 89 41.03 -23.13 -3.11
CA THR A 89 41.51 -24.20 -2.21
C THR A 89 41.15 -25.56 -2.78
N THR A 90 42.23 -26.31 -2.99
CA THR A 90 42.41 -27.71 -3.36
C THR A 90 41.83 -28.66 -2.31
N HIS A 91 41.15 -29.73 -2.74
CA HIS A 91 41.54 -31.14 -2.56
C HIS A 91 40.57 -32.07 -3.30
#